data_AF-A0AA44VTX3-F1
#
_entry.id   AF-A0AA44VTX3-F1
#
_cell.length_a   1.000
_cell.length_b   1.000
_cell.length_c   1.000
_cell.angle_alpha   90.00
_cell.angle_beta   90.00
_cell.angle_gamma   90.00
#
_symmetry.space_group_name_H-M   'P 1'
#
loop_
_entity.id
_entity.type
_entity.pdbx_description
1 polymer ?
#
loop_
_entity_poly.entity_id
_entity_poly.type
_entity_poly.pdbx_seq_one_letter_code
_entity_poly.pdbx_strand_id
1 'polypeptide(L)'
;MDDLEFRRRVLSEPKQRTQDIIDATANSEANSNFLDDVLSLDKKIHSAMNVDVPDDLADRILFNQTSSEESKVVRPTFARRAMAMAASVAFFAGLLVGQVNWGNALVSPAQASLADTAMKHVVNEKSFVSGIDEQVTSQQINAKMNPFAFQFDKAFPYHVYYLNHCGFGKSNAMHMVFQGEKGKVTLFLTGIPTDKSIDFDEKGMSGSVTPIDNSSLILVGEDGEDVSKIAEKLTKMIKPMS
;
A
#
# COMPACT_ATOMS: atom_id res chain seq x y z
N MET A 1 -22.21 -70.62 -31.58
CA MET A 1 -21.73 -69.58 -30.64
C MET A 1 -21.04 -70.28 -29.48
N ASP A 2 -19.97 -69.70 -28.93
CA ASP A 2 -19.32 -70.24 -27.72
C ASP A 2 -20.13 -69.94 -26.45
N ASP A 3 -19.98 -70.74 -25.39
CA ASP A 3 -20.77 -70.63 -24.16
C ASP A 3 -20.55 -69.30 -23.42
N LEU A 4 -19.33 -68.73 -23.46
CA LEU A 4 -19.06 -67.43 -22.84
C LEU A 4 -19.73 -66.28 -23.60
N GLU A 5 -19.73 -66.34 -24.93
CA GLU A 5 -20.45 -65.40 -25.80
C GLU A 5 -21.96 -65.49 -25.56
N PHE A 6 -22.51 -66.70 -25.44
CA PHE A 6 -23.93 -66.93 -25.14
C PHE A 6 -24.32 -66.26 -23.81
N ARG A 7 -23.57 -66.54 -22.73
CA ARG A 7 -23.85 -65.96 -21.41
C ARG A 7 -23.77 -64.45 -21.40
N ARG A 8 -22.77 -63.87 -22.06
CA ARG A 8 -22.60 -62.41 -22.14
C ARG A 8 -23.80 -61.75 -22.82
N ARG A 9 -24.27 -62.32 -23.94
CA ARG A 9 -25.42 -61.78 -24.69
C ARG A 9 -26.73 -61.95 -23.92
N VAL A 10 -26.95 -63.10 -23.28
CA VAL A 10 -28.16 -63.36 -22.48
C VAL A 10 -28.23 -62.44 -21.27
N LEU A 11 -27.12 -62.13 -20.61
CA LEU A 11 -27.12 -61.19 -19.49
C LEU A 11 -27.38 -59.74 -19.89
N SER A 12 -26.96 -59.32 -21.09
CA SER A 12 -27.23 -57.97 -21.59
C SER A 12 -28.65 -57.82 -22.15
N GLU A 13 -29.11 -58.81 -22.92
CA GLU A 13 -30.38 -58.76 -23.65
C GLU A 13 -31.12 -60.12 -23.59
N PRO A 14 -31.65 -60.52 -22.43
CA PRO A 14 -32.20 -61.87 -22.22
C PRO A 14 -33.44 -62.20 -23.06
N LYS A 15 -34.16 -61.16 -23.51
CA LYS A 15 -35.37 -61.30 -24.34
C LYS A 15 -35.07 -61.37 -25.84
N GLN A 16 -33.83 -61.20 -26.26
CA GLN A 16 -33.46 -61.26 -27.67
C GLN A 16 -33.56 -62.70 -28.20
N ARG A 17 -34.09 -62.86 -29.41
CA ARG A 17 -34.36 -64.17 -30.05
C ARG A 17 -33.69 -64.28 -31.42
N THR A 18 -32.38 -64.08 -31.44
CA THR A 18 -31.56 -64.27 -32.65
C THR A 18 -31.38 -65.77 -32.92
N GLN A 19 -31.27 -66.16 -34.19
CA GLN A 19 -31.11 -67.57 -34.60
C GLN A 19 -29.95 -68.26 -33.86
N ASP A 20 -28.80 -67.57 -33.73
CA ASP A 20 -27.63 -68.08 -32.99
C ASP A 20 -27.91 -68.42 -31.52
N ILE A 21 -28.80 -67.67 -30.85
CA ILE A 21 -29.18 -67.90 -29.45
C ILE A 21 -30.14 -69.09 -29.37
N ILE A 22 -31.08 -69.20 -30.31
CA ILE A 22 -32.03 -70.32 -30.39
C ILE A 22 -31.25 -71.62 -30.59
N ASP A 23 -30.31 -71.63 -31.53
CA ASP A 23 -29.50 -72.82 -31.83
C ASP A 23 -28.58 -73.18 -30.64
N ALA A 24 -27.97 -72.19 -29.97
CA ALA A 24 -27.14 -72.42 -28.78
C ALA A 24 -27.94 -72.95 -27.57
N THR A 25 -29.23 -72.58 -27.49
CA THR A 25 -30.16 -73.07 -26.45
C THR A 25 -30.62 -74.49 -26.75
N ALA A 26 -30.96 -74.79 -28.00
CA ALA A 26 -31.43 -76.12 -28.41
C ALA A 26 -30.35 -77.20 -28.32
N ASN A 27 -29.08 -76.83 -28.52
CA ASN A 27 -27.96 -77.77 -28.51
C ASN A 27 -27.33 -78.00 -27.12
N SER A 28 -27.75 -77.30 -26.07
CA SER A 28 -27.17 -77.42 -24.73
C SER A 28 -28.21 -77.19 -23.61
N GLU A 29 -28.45 -78.23 -22.80
CA GLU A 29 -29.35 -78.16 -21.65
C GLU A 29 -28.91 -77.10 -20.62
N ALA A 30 -27.59 -76.95 -20.43
CA ALA A 30 -27.02 -75.95 -19.51
C ALA A 30 -27.31 -74.51 -19.96
N ASN A 31 -27.30 -74.25 -21.28
CA ASN A 31 -27.62 -72.93 -21.84
C ASN A 31 -29.13 -72.63 -21.78
N SER A 32 -29.97 -73.66 -21.93
CA SER A 32 -31.42 -73.54 -21.70
C SER A 32 -31.75 -73.15 -20.26
N ASN A 33 -31.20 -73.89 -19.29
CA ASN A 33 -31.43 -73.61 -17.87
C ASN A 33 -30.94 -72.20 -17.50
N PHE A 34 -29.77 -71.79 -18.01
CA PHE A 34 -29.24 -70.44 -17.76
C PHE A 34 -30.14 -69.34 -18.33
N LEU A 35 -30.67 -69.51 -19.55
CA LEU A 35 -31.58 -68.53 -20.15
C LEU A 35 -32.88 -68.41 -19.34
N ASP A 36 -33.43 -69.54 -18.89
CA ASP A 36 -34.64 -69.57 -18.07
C ASP A 36 -34.44 -68.88 -16.71
N ASP A 37 -33.28 -69.09 -16.07
CA ASP A 37 -32.92 -68.42 -14.82
C ASP A 37 -32.85 -66.89 -14.98
N VAL A 38 -32.22 -66.40 -16.05
CA VAL A 38 -32.11 -64.97 -16.32
C VAL A 38 -33.48 -64.37 -16.63
N LEU A 39 -34.33 -65.06 -17.41
CA LEU A 39 -35.69 -64.60 -17.69
C LEU A 39 -36.59 -64.60 -16.44
N SER A 40 -36.43 -65.58 -15.57
CA SER A 40 -37.10 -65.65 -14.27
C SER A 40 -36.72 -64.49 -13.36
N LEU A 41 -35.42 -64.15 -13.32
CA LEU A 41 -34.93 -62.98 -12.59
C LEU A 41 -35.50 -61.67 -13.16
N ASP A 42 -35.48 -61.48 -14.48
CA ASP A 42 -36.04 -60.29 -15.14
C ASP A 42 -37.53 -60.10 -14.79
N LYS A 43 -38.30 -61.19 -14.78
CA LYS A 43 -39.72 -61.16 -14.38
C LYS A 43 -39.89 -60.74 -12.92
N LYS A 44 -39.03 -61.21 -12.01
CA LYS A 44 -39.05 -60.79 -10.59
C LYS A 44 -38.72 -59.32 -10.44
N ILE A 45 -37.72 -58.81 -11.16
CA ILE A 45 -37.35 -57.39 -11.16
C ILE A 45 -38.51 -56.54 -11.67
N HIS A 46 -39.11 -56.91 -12.80
CA HIS A 46 -40.26 -56.20 -13.36
C HIS A 46 -41.42 -56.14 -12.35
N SER A 47 -41.73 -57.26 -11.69
CA SER A 47 -42.79 -57.28 -10.67
C SER A 47 -42.46 -56.41 -9.46
N ALA A 48 -41.19 -56.33 -9.06
CA ALA A 48 -40.75 -55.50 -7.94
C ALA A 48 -40.77 -54.00 -8.27
N MET A 49 -40.57 -53.64 -9.54
CA MET A 49 -40.62 -52.24 -10.01
C MET A 49 -42.05 -51.76 -10.29
N ASN A 50 -43.00 -52.68 -10.48
CA ASN A 50 -44.40 -52.35 -10.71
C ASN A 50 -45.12 -52.03 -9.39
N VAL A 51 -44.68 -50.95 -8.74
CA VAL A 51 -45.28 -50.42 -7.51
C VAL A 51 -46.34 -49.39 -7.90
N ASP A 52 -47.53 -49.53 -7.35
CA ASP A 52 -48.61 -48.57 -7.57
C ASP A 52 -48.26 -47.20 -6.98
N VAL A 53 -48.64 -46.15 -7.70
CA VAL A 53 -48.45 -44.78 -7.23
C VAL A 53 -49.47 -44.51 -6.12
N PRO A 54 -49.05 -44.00 -4.94
CA PRO A 54 -49.99 -43.63 -3.88
C PRO A 54 -50.95 -42.52 -4.34
N ASP A 55 -52.24 -42.65 -4.00
CA ASP A 55 -53.30 -41.71 -4.41
C ASP A 55 -53.01 -40.25 -3.99
N ASP A 56 -52.33 -40.07 -2.86
CA ASP A 56 -52.02 -38.76 -2.26
C ASP A 56 -50.66 -38.17 -2.74
N LEU A 57 -49.98 -38.79 -3.71
CA LEU A 57 -48.65 -38.33 -4.15
C LEU A 57 -48.69 -36.91 -4.75
N ALA A 58 -49.70 -36.62 -5.57
CA ALA A 58 -49.86 -35.32 -6.22
C ALA A 58 -50.07 -34.21 -5.18
N ASP A 59 -50.93 -34.45 -4.20
CA ASP A 59 -51.25 -33.50 -3.14
C ASP A 59 -50.04 -33.28 -2.21
N ARG A 60 -49.28 -34.33 -1.87
CA ARG A 60 -48.03 -34.20 -1.09
C ARG A 60 -46.94 -33.40 -1.84
N ILE A 61 -46.83 -33.57 -3.15
CA ILE A 61 -45.88 -32.78 -3.97
C ILE A 61 -46.30 -31.31 -3.96
N LEU A 62 -47.59 -31.02 -4.20
CA LEU A 62 -48.13 -29.66 -4.21
C LEU A 62 -47.95 -28.97 -2.85
N PHE A 63 -48.23 -29.70 -1.77
CA PHE A 63 -48.07 -29.21 -0.40
C PHE A 63 -46.62 -28.88 -0.06
N ASN A 64 -45.67 -29.75 -0.41
CA ASN A 64 -44.24 -29.50 -0.17
C ASN A 64 -43.70 -28.34 -1.01
N GLN A 65 -44.17 -28.19 -2.25
CA GLN A 65 -43.76 -27.09 -3.11
C GLN A 65 -44.21 -25.75 -2.53
N THR A 66 -45.47 -25.64 -2.11
CA THR A 66 -45.98 -24.41 -1.48
C THR A 66 -45.37 -24.13 -0.10
N SER A 67 -45.04 -25.16 0.67
CA SER A 67 -44.42 -25.01 2.01
C SER A 67 -42.93 -24.65 1.94
N SER A 68 -42.23 -25.02 0.86
CA SER A 68 -40.83 -24.64 0.63
C SER A 68 -40.65 -23.22 0.07
N GLU A 69 -41.75 -22.56 -0.32
CA GLU A 69 -41.82 -21.14 -0.68
C GLU A 69 -42.06 -20.25 0.56
N GLU A 70 -41.46 -20.58 1.71
CA GLU A 70 -41.28 -19.59 2.78
C GLU A 70 -40.29 -18.51 2.31
N SER A 71 -40.85 -17.54 1.58
CA SER A 71 -40.37 -16.21 1.25
C SER A 71 -38.91 -15.87 1.58
N LYS A 72 -37.98 -16.28 0.71
CA LYS A 72 -36.67 -15.60 0.55
C LYS A 72 -36.81 -14.20 -0.09
N VAL A 73 -37.96 -13.54 0.03
CA VAL A 73 -38.13 -12.15 -0.40
C VAL A 73 -37.74 -11.25 0.77
N VAL A 74 -36.44 -11.01 0.93
CA VAL A 74 -35.94 -9.97 1.84
C VAL A 74 -36.37 -8.62 1.28
N ARG A 75 -37.56 -8.15 1.65
CA ARG A 75 -38.00 -6.78 1.36
C ARG A 75 -37.12 -5.84 2.19
N PRO A 76 -36.28 -4.99 1.57
CA PRO A 76 -35.42 -4.10 2.32
C PRO A 76 -36.31 -3.11 3.06
N THR A 77 -36.33 -3.21 4.39
CA THR A 77 -37.04 -2.25 5.23
C THR A 77 -36.45 -0.85 5.04
N PHE A 78 -37.26 0.18 5.29
CA PHE A 78 -36.81 1.57 5.20
C PHE A 78 -35.53 1.82 6.02
N ALA A 79 -35.41 1.21 7.20
CA ALA A 79 -34.22 1.25 8.04
C ALA A 79 -32.96 0.69 7.35
N ARG A 80 -33.08 -0.41 6.60
CA ARG A 80 -31.95 -1.01 5.87
C ARG A 80 -31.52 -0.16 4.68
N ARG A 81 -32.47 0.51 4.01
CA ARG A 81 -32.18 1.50 2.96
C ARG A 81 -31.51 2.76 3.51
N ALA A 82 -31.99 3.27 4.65
CA ALA A 82 -31.40 4.41 5.33
C ALA A 82 -29.96 4.10 5.81
N MET A 83 -29.73 2.90 6.35
CA MET A 83 -28.40 2.45 6.75
C MET A 83 -27.44 2.31 5.56
N ALA A 84 -27.90 1.75 4.44
CA ALA A 84 -27.09 1.67 3.22
C ALA A 84 -26.73 3.07 2.68
N MET A 85 -27.69 4.01 2.72
CA MET A 85 -27.43 5.40 2.33
C MET A 85 -26.43 6.08 3.26
N ALA A 86 -26.57 5.92 4.58
CA ALA A 86 -25.63 6.46 5.55
C ALA A 86 -24.22 5.88 5.36
N ALA A 87 -24.09 4.58 5.08
CA ALA A 87 -22.82 3.94 4.79
C ALA A 87 -22.17 4.50 3.51
N SER A 88 -22.93 4.71 2.45
CA SER A 88 -22.42 5.31 1.21
C SER A 88 -21.95 6.76 1.41
N VAL A 89 -22.70 7.56 2.17
CA VAL A 89 -22.32 8.95 2.50
C VAL A 89 -21.06 8.96 3.36
N ALA A 90 -20.98 8.09 4.37
CA ALA A 90 -19.80 7.97 5.22
C ALA A 90 -18.55 7.51 4.43
N PHE A 91 -18.71 6.56 3.50
CA PHE A 91 -17.64 6.10 2.64
C PHE A 91 -17.14 7.19 1.68
N PHE A 92 -18.06 7.94 1.07
CA PHE A 92 -17.71 9.05 0.19
C PHE A 92 -17.02 10.19 0.95
N ALA A 93 -17.54 10.56 2.12
CA ALA A 93 -16.89 11.53 3.00
C ALA A 93 -15.51 11.04 3.45
N GLY A 94 -15.38 9.76 3.80
CA GLY A 94 -14.10 9.13 4.15
C GLY A 94 -13.10 9.14 3.00
N LEU A 95 -13.53 8.89 1.76
CA LEU A 95 -12.68 9.00 0.57
C LEU A 95 -12.26 10.43 0.30
N LEU A 96 -13.16 11.42 0.43
CA LEU A 96 -12.81 12.83 0.25
C LEU A 96 -11.81 13.28 1.32
N VAL A 97 -12.03 12.93 2.58
CA VAL A 97 -11.07 13.21 3.66
C VAL A 97 -9.75 12.46 3.42
N GLY A 98 -9.78 11.21 2.96
CA GLY A 98 -8.57 10.42 2.70
C GLY A 98 -7.74 10.87 1.49
N GLN A 99 -8.37 11.45 0.47
CA GLN A 99 -7.71 11.97 -0.74
C GLN A 99 -7.14 13.39 -0.55
N VAL A 100 -7.65 14.14 0.43
CA VAL A 100 -7.06 15.42 0.81
C VAL A 100 -5.78 15.14 1.59
N ASN A 101 -4.64 15.62 1.08
CA ASN A 101 -3.36 15.51 1.77
C ASN A 101 -3.34 16.44 3.00
N TRP A 102 -3.91 15.96 4.11
CA TRP A 102 -3.88 16.63 5.42
C TRP A 102 -2.46 16.84 5.95
N GLY A 103 -1.45 16.21 5.33
CA GLY A 103 -0.04 16.42 5.63
C GLY A 103 0.32 17.90 5.65
N ASN A 104 -0.07 18.70 4.65
CA ASN A 104 0.27 20.13 4.61
C ASN A 104 -0.59 21.03 5.51
N ALA A 105 -1.74 20.54 6.00
CA ALA A 105 -2.68 21.32 6.81
C ALA A 105 -2.56 21.05 8.31
N LEU A 106 -2.14 19.83 8.70
CA LEU A 106 -1.95 19.41 10.09
C LEU A 106 -0.47 19.27 10.48
N VAL A 107 0.42 19.10 9.50
CA VAL A 107 1.87 19.02 9.71
C VAL A 107 2.49 20.19 8.96
N SER A 108 3.14 21.10 9.69
CA SER A 108 3.92 22.16 9.04
C SER A 108 4.86 21.51 8.02
N PRO A 109 4.98 22.06 6.79
CA PRO A 109 5.89 21.54 5.78
C PRO A 109 7.26 21.29 6.40
N ALA A 110 7.96 20.23 5.99
CA ALA A 110 9.32 19.97 6.48
C ALA A 110 10.20 21.24 6.40
N GLN A 111 9.96 22.07 5.40
CA GLN A 111 10.58 23.37 5.20
C GLN A 111 10.26 24.39 6.29
N ALA A 112 9.00 24.50 6.71
CA ALA A 112 8.62 25.32 7.86
C ALA A 112 9.30 24.81 9.14
N SER A 113 9.42 23.48 9.29
CA SER A 113 10.13 22.90 10.42
C SER A 113 11.64 23.22 10.42
N LEU A 114 12.28 23.34 9.25
CA LEU A 114 13.70 23.70 9.13
C LEU A 114 13.93 25.18 9.50
N ALA A 115 13.11 26.09 8.98
CA ALA A 115 13.15 27.50 9.31
C ALA A 115 12.92 27.72 10.82
N ASP A 116 11.87 27.12 11.38
CA ASP A 116 11.56 27.19 12.81
C ASP A 116 12.71 26.66 13.68
N THR A 117 13.35 25.56 13.26
CA THR A 117 14.45 24.95 13.99
C THR A 117 15.71 25.81 13.95
N ALA A 118 16.07 26.34 12.78
CA ALA A 118 17.20 27.27 12.64
C ALA A 118 17.00 28.52 13.49
N MET A 119 15.81 29.10 13.45
CA MET A 119 15.46 30.29 14.23
C MET A 119 15.55 30.04 15.73
N LYS A 120 15.02 28.91 16.21
CA LYS A 120 15.16 28.54 17.63
C LYS A 120 16.62 28.37 18.04
N HIS A 121 17.45 27.76 17.18
CA HIS A 121 18.87 27.60 17.44
C HIS A 121 19.57 28.96 17.56
N VAL A 122 19.42 29.83 16.56
CA VAL A 122 20.06 31.14 16.54
C VAL A 122 19.67 31.98 17.75
N VAL A 123 18.37 32.03 18.08
CA VAL A 123 17.89 32.81 19.23
C VAL A 123 18.44 32.28 20.55
N ASN A 124 18.44 30.96 20.76
CA ASN A 124 18.91 30.36 22.00
C ASN A 124 20.43 30.43 22.16
N GLU A 125 21.18 30.40 21.04
CA GLU A 125 22.64 30.36 21.04
C GLU A 125 23.28 31.76 20.93
N LYS A 126 22.51 32.80 20.60
CA LYS A 126 23.02 34.17 20.36
C LYS A 126 23.98 34.67 21.45
N SER A 127 23.67 34.42 22.72
CA SER A 127 24.54 34.82 23.85
C SER A 127 25.86 34.06 23.88
N PHE A 128 25.84 32.76 23.55
CA PHE A 128 27.01 31.89 23.55
C PHE A 128 28.00 32.28 22.44
N VAL A 129 27.54 32.43 21.19
CA VAL A 129 28.41 32.76 20.04
C VAL A 129 28.78 34.25 19.94
N SER A 130 28.21 35.12 20.78
CA SER A 130 28.47 36.56 20.71
C SER A 130 29.93 36.92 20.96
N GLY A 131 30.57 36.28 21.94
CA GLY A 131 31.97 36.54 22.35
C GLY A 131 33.00 35.53 21.85
N ILE A 132 32.60 34.58 21.02
CA ILE A 132 33.50 33.54 20.49
C ILE A 132 34.11 34.00 19.17
N ASP A 133 35.42 33.80 19.02
CA ASP A 133 36.14 33.88 17.76
C ASP A 133 37.21 32.78 17.72
N GLU A 134 36.86 31.64 17.12
CA GLU A 134 37.74 30.48 16.95
C GLU A 134 38.71 30.64 15.77
N GLN A 135 38.60 31.73 14.99
CA GLN A 135 39.42 31.98 13.78
C GLN A 135 39.48 30.77 12.86
N VAL A 136 38.30 30.24 12.51
CA VAL A 136 38.19 28.97 11.81
C VAL A 136 38.76 29.08 10.39
N THR A 137 39.65 28.17 10.04
CA THR A 137 40.30 28.10 8.72
C THR A 137 39.43 27.38 7.69
N SER A 138 39.62 27.67 6.40
CA SER A 138 38.91 26.95 5.32
C SER A 138 39.15 25.43 5.32
N GLN A 139 40.31 24.98 5.81
CA GLN A 139 40.61 23.55 5.96
C GLN A 139 39.69 22.88 7.00
N GLN A 140 39.45 23.56 8.13
CA GLN A 140 38.53 23.08 9.17
C GLN A 140 37.08 23.09 8.68
N ILE A 141 36.68 24.10 7.90
CA ILE A 141 35.36 24.17 7.26
C ILE A 141 35.13 22.93 6.40
N ASN A 142 36.03 22.65 5.45
CA ASN A 142 35.88 21.49 4.58
C ASN A 142 35.89 20.17 5.37
N ALA A 143 36.77 20.03 6.39
CA ALA A 143 36.77 18.85 7.25
C ALA A 143 35.43 18.62 7.98
N LYS A 144 34.73 19.69 8.38
CA LYS A 144 33.39 19.62 8.99
C LYS A 144 32.26 19.45 7.97
N MET A 145 32.51 19.68 6.68
CA MET A 145 31.54 19.39 5.62
C MET A 145 31.58 17.94 5.14
N ASN A 146 32.68 17.21 5.36
CA ASN A 146 32.83 15.80 4.96
C ASN A 146 31.62 14.90 5.27
N PRO A 147 30.98 14.96 6.46
CA PRO A 147 29.82 14.11 6.78
C PRO A 147 28.60 14.35 5.88
N PHE A 148 28.53 15.50 5.22
CA PHE A 148 27.48 15.88 4.29
C PHE A 148 27.89 15.62 2.83
N ALA A 149 29.06 15.01 2.58
CA ALA A 149 29.61 14.73 1.26
C ALA A 149 29.81 15.97 0.37
N PHE A 150 30.07 17.12 0.99
CA PHE A 150 30.31 18.39 0.30
C PHE A 150 31.63 19.03 0.74
N GLN A 151 32.15 19.92 -0.08
CA GLN A 151 33.29 20.79 0.22
C GLN A 151 33.16 22.12 -0.52
N PHE A 152 33.81 23.17 -0.02
CA PHE A 152 34.01 24.40 -0.79
C PHE A 152 35.21 24.23 -1.74
N ASP A 153 35.02 24.61 -3.01
CA ASP A 153 36.03 24.54 -4.06
C ASP A 153 37.12 25.62 -3.97
N LYS A 154 36.85 26.69 -3.22
CA LYS A 154 37.75 27.81 -2.95
C LYS A 154 37.75 28.14 -1.46
N ALA A 155 38.70 28.98 -1.05
CA ALA A 155 38.72 29.51 0.30
C ALA A 155 37.39 30.20 0.66
N PHE A 156 36.90 29.93 1.87
CA PHE A 156 35.64 30.51 2.33
C PHE A 156 35.79 32.04 2.43
N PRO A 157 34.86 32.82 1.84
CA PRO A 157 35.11 34.24 1.59
C PRO A 157 34.86 35.16 2.79
N TYR A 158 34.43 34.63 3.93
CA TYR A 158 34.09 35.40 5.13
C TYR A 158 34.91 34.95 6.35
N HIS A 159 35.07 35.85 7.31
CA HIS A 159 35.66 35.49 8.61
C HIS A 159 34.70 34.62 9.40
N VAL A 160 35.15 33.46 9.87
CA VAL A 160 34.32 32.47 10.57
C VAL A 160 34.66 32.47 12.05
N TYR A 161 33.66 32.82 12.86
CA TYR A 161 33.77 32.94 14.31
C TYR A 161 33.60 31.59 15.02
N TYR A 162 32.75 30.71 14.47
CA TYR A 162 32.38 29.46 15.10
C TYR A 162 32.03 28.41 14.05
N LEU A 163 32.44 27.17 14.28
CA LEU A 163 32.13 26.04 13.40
C LEU A 163 32.02 24.74 14.20
N ASN A 164 30.83 24.14 14.21
CA ASN A 164 30.65 22.84 14.84
C ASN A 164 29.53 22.01 14.20
N HIS A 165 29.33 20.79 14.71
CA HIS A 165 28.16 19.98 14.41
C HIS A 165 27.21 20.04 15.59
N CYS A 166 25.96 20.39 15.32
CA CYS A 166 24.91 20.46 16.34
C CYS A 166 23.75 19.54 15.96
N GLY A 167 23.02 19.05 16.95
CA GLY A 167 21.73 18.41 16.72
C GLY A 167 20.77 19.44 16.12
N PHE A 168 20.03 19.05 15.08
CA PHE A 168 19.14 19.91 14.32
C PHE A 168 17.82 19.16 14.04
N GLY A 169 16.85 19.36 14.93
CA GLY A 169 15.60 18.60 14.92
C GLY A 169 15.84 17.11 15.18
N LYS A 170 15.58 16.25 14.17
CA LYS A 170 15.82 14.80 14.21
C LYS A 170 17.12 14.37 13.52
N SER A 171 17.89 15.32 12.99
CA SER A 171 19.14 15.08 12.27
C SER A 171 20.28 15.90 12.89
N ASN A 172 21.45 15.87 12.28
CA ASN A 172 22.58 16.73 12.61
C ASN A 172 22.76 17.79 11.53
N ALA A 173 23.27 18.96 11.91
CA ALA A 173 23.67 20.01 10.99
C ALA A 173 25.09 20.47 11.28
N MET A 174 25.84 20.83 10.24
CA MET A 174 27.01 21.69 10.40
C MET A 174 26.50 23.10 10.65
N HIS A 175 26.85 23.64 11.81
CA HIS A 175 26.51 24.99 12.27
C HIS A 175 27.77 25.86 12.14
N MET A 176 27.68 26.95 11.39
CA MET A 176 28.75 27.92 11.20
C MET A 176 28.24 29.34 11.39
N VAL A 177 29.01 30.17 12.11
CA VAL A 177 28.72 31.60 12.27
C VAL A 177 29.85 32.41 11.66
N PHE A 178 29.53 33.30 10.73
CA PHE A 178 30.52 34.10 10.00
C PHE A 178 30.10 35.57 9.85
N GLN A 179 31.04 36.43 9.49
CA GLN A 179 30.80 37.86 9.30
C GLN A 179 30.07 38.13 7.97
N GLY A 180 28.84 38.62 8.04
CA GLY A 180 28.09 39.19 6.92
C GLY A 180 28.32 40.70 6.75
N GLU A 181 27.52 41.34 5.91
CA GLU A 181 27.61 42.77 5.59
C GLU A 181 27.02 43.67 6.69
N LYS A 182 25.92 43.24 7.32
CA LYS A 182 25.20 43.96 8.38
C LYS A 182 25.47 43.40 9.76
N GLY A 183 25.73 42.10 9.86
CA GLY A 183 25.96 41.44 11.14
C GLY A 183 26.55 40.05 10.99
N LYS A 184 26.52 39.28 12.07
CA LYS A 184 26.89 37.85 12.03
C LYS A 184 25.77 37.07 11.33
N VAL A 185 26.14 36.21 10.39
CA VAL A 185 25.24 35.31 9.68
C VAL A 185 25.51 33.89 10.14
N THR A 186 24.43 33.17 10.39
CA THR A 186 24.46 31.77 10.80
C THR A 186 24.08 30.88 9.63
N LEU A 187 24.86 29.84 9.39
CA LEU A 187 24.66 28.82 8.36
C LEU A 187 24.46 27.46 9.00
N PHE A 188 23.44 26.77 8.54
CA PHE A 188 23.23 25.35 8.80
C PHE A 188 23.27 24.58 7.49
N LEU A 189 24.07 23.51 7.44
CA LEU A 189 23.99 22.49 6.39
C LEU A 189 23.49 21.21 7.02
N THR A 190 22.34 20.71 6.56
CA THR A 190 21.70 19.51 7.10
C THR A 190 21.38 18.50 5.99
N GLY A 191 21.48 17.21 6.30
CA GLY A 191 21.12 16.11 5.39
C GLY A 191 19.61 15.90 5.21
N ILE A 192 18.79 16.89 5.59
CA ILE A 192 17.35 16.88 5.36
C ILE A 192 17.09 17.61 4.04
N PRO A 193 16.61 16.94 2.98
CA PRO A 193 16.36 17.60 1.71
C PRO A 193 15.13 18.52 1.77
N THR A 194 15.13 19.53 0.91
CA THR A 194 13.98 20.42 0.65
C THR A 194 13.73 20.47 -0.86
N ASP A 195 12.48 20.61 -1.27
CA ASP A 195 12.13 20.68 -2.70
C ASP A 195 12.26 22.09 -3.28
N LYS A 196 12.20 23.12 -2.43
CA LYS A 196 12.11 24.52 -2.86
C LYS A 196 12.94 25.44 -1.96
N SER A 197 13.45 26.50 -2.57
CA SER A 197 13.99 27.63 -1.82
C SER A 197 12.86 28.42 -1.19
N ILE A 198 13.00 28.76 0.09
CA ILE A 198 12.04 29.53 0.86
C ILE A 198 12.79 30.58 1.66
N ASP A 199 12.37 31.83 1.50
CA ASP A 199 12.85 32.93 2.32
C ASP A 199 11.80 33.20 3.42
N PHE A 200 12.29 33.54 4.60
CA PHE A 200 11.45 33.83 5.77
C PHE A 200 12.01 35.03 6.52
N ASP A 201 11.12 35.79 7.15
CA ASP A 201 11.48 36.88 8.04
C ASP A 201 10.70 36.71 9.33
N GLU A 202 11.42 36.51 10.43
CA GLU A 202 10.82 36.33 11.75
C GLU A 202 11.66 36.99 12.83
N LYS A 203 10.99 37.66 13.77
CA LYS A 203 11.62 38.24 14.98
C LYS A 203 12.79 39.19 14.68
N GLY A 204 12.73 39.92 13.55
CA GLY A 204 13.79 40.84 13.14
C GLY A 204 15.06 40.13 12.65
N MET A 205 14.89 38.94 12.06
CA MET A 205 15.94 38.19 11.39
C MET A 205 15.41 37.71 10.05
N SER A 206 16.24 37.85 9.02
CA SER A 206 15.95 37.36 7.69
C SER A 206 16.67 36.03 7.47
N GLY A 207 15.98 35.05 6.89
CA GLY A 207 16.53 33.72 6.65
C GLY A 207 16.14 33.16 5.29
N SER A 208 16.91 32.19 4.83
CA SER A 208 16.68 31.49 3.56
C SER A 208 17.02 30.02 3.71
N VAL A 209 16.13 29.15 3.24
CA VAL A 209 16.34 27.71 3.07
C VAL A 209 16.54 27.46 1.59
N THR A 210 17.66 26.86 1.19
CA THR A 210 17.99 26.55 -0.21
C THR A 210 18.40 25.08 -0.36
N PRO A 211 17.84 24.35 -1.34
CA PRO A 211 18.23 22.95 -1.60
C PRO A 211 19.63 22.83 -2.17
N ILE A 212 20.37 21.81 -1.72
CA ILE A 212 21.67 21.38 -2.28
C ILE A 212 21.65 19.86 -2.39
N ASP A 213 21.45 19.34 -3.60
CA ASP A 213 21.27 17.91 -3.89
C ASP A 213 20.33 17.23 -2.87
N ASN A 214 20.84 16.32 -2.03
CA ASN A 214 20.08 15.62 -1.00
C ASN A 214 20.24 16.24 0.40
N SER A 215 20.47 17.55 0.47
CA SER A 215 20.70 18.33 1.69
C SER A 215 20.05 19.71 1.57
N SER A 216 19.95 20.42 2.69
CA SER A 216 19.47 21.80 2.73
C SER A 216 20.51 22.71 3.36
N LEU A 217 20.71 23.86 2.74
CA LEU A 217 21.44 24.99 3.29
C LEU A 217 20.44 25.98 3.89
N ILE A 218 20.60 26.32 5.15
CA ILE A 218 19.79 27.34 5.83
C ILE A 218 20.71 28.47 6.25
N LEU A 219 20.36 29.70 5.91
CA LEU A 219 21.00 30.91 6.37
C LEU A 219 20.05 31.72 7.24
N VAL A 220 20.57 32.31 8.30
CA VAL A 220 19.84 33.24 9.19
C VAL A 220 20.77 34.41 9.51
N GLY A 221 20.35 35.61 9.16
CA GLY A 221 21.06 36.87 9.40
C GLY A 221 20.21 37.85 10.21
N GLU A 222 20.82 38.96 10.61
CA GLU A 222 20.07 40.07 11.20
C GLU A 222 19.24 40.81 10.14
N ASP A 223 18.22 41.56 10.58
CA ASP A 223 17.34 42.33 9.71
C ASP A 223 18.13 43.23 8.74
N GLY A 224 17.79 43.16 7.46
CA GLY A 224 18.45 43.89 6.37
C GLY A 224 19.71 43.25 5.78
N GLU A 225 20.12 42.06 6.24
CA GLU A 225 21.12 41.23 5.56
C GLU A 225 20.49 40.51 4.35
N ASP A 226 21.13 40.59 3.18
CA ASP A 226 20.67 39.88 1.98
C ASP A 226 21.13 38.42 1.99
N VAL A 227 20.51 37.63 2.86
CA VAL A 227 20.83 36.20 3.05
C VAL A 227 20.61 35.39 1.78
N SER A 228 19.67 35.76 0.91
CA SER A 228 19.40 35.07 -0.35
C SER A 228 20.57 35.23 -1.34
N LYS A 229 21.18 36.43 -1.44
CA LYS A 229 22.41 36.61 -2.22
C LYS A 229 23.59 35.83 -1.65
N ILE A 230 23.72 35.75 -0.33
CA ILE A 230 24.78 34.95 0.31
C ILE A 230 24.57 33.47 -0.01
N ALA A 231 23.33 32.96 0.09
CA ALA A 231 23.00 31.58 -0.27
C ALA A 231 23.38 31.28 -1.73
N GLU A 232 23.03 32.16 -2.68
CA GLU A 232 23.35 31.98 -4.09
C GLU A 232 24.87 31.96 -4.35
N LYS A 233 25.63 32.79 -3.63
CA LYS A 233 27.09 32.82 -3.73
C LYS A 233 27.72 31.54 -3.16
N LEU A 234 27.28 31.10 -1.98
CA LEU A 234 27.84 29.94 -1.30
C LEU A 234 27.50 28.64 -2.02
N THR A 235 26.26 28.47 -2.48
CA THR A 235 25.82 27.28 -3.23
C THR A 235 26.65 27.05 -4.50
N LYS A 236 27.07 28.11 -5.19
CA LYS A 236 27.96 28.00 -6.37
C LYS A 236 29.36 27.47 -6.04
N MET A 237 29.83 27.70 -4.82
CA MET A 237 31.14 27.27 -4.31
C MET A 237 31.11 25.87 -3.69
N ILE A 238 29.93 25.40 -3.28
CA ILE A 238 29.75 24.05 -2.72
C ILE A 238 29.79 23.04 -3.87
N LYS A 239 30.65 22.04 -3.72
CA LYS A 239 30.78 20.92 -4.66
C LYS A 239 30.66 19.59 -3.92
N PRO A 240 30.13 18.55 -4.57
CA PRO A 240 30.20 17.20 -4.03
C PRO A 240 31.67 16.82 -3.83
N MET A 241 31.95 16.18 -2.71
CA MET A 241 33.27 15.65 -2.41
C MET A 241 33.52 14.46 -3.33
N SER A 242 34.59 14.53 -4.12
CA SER A 242 34.95 13.49 -5.10
C SER A 242 35.79 12.37 -4.50
#